data_AF-A0A9Q7NA99-F1
#
_entry.id   AF-A0A9Q7NA99-F1
#
_cell.length_a   1.000
_cell.length_b   1.000
_cell.length_c   1.000
_cell.angle_alpha   90.00
_cell.angle_beta   90.00
_cell.angle_gamma   90.00
#
_symmetry.space_group_name_H-M   'P 1'
#
loop_
_entity.id
_entity.type
_entity.pdbx_description
1 polymer ?
#
loop_
_entity_poly.entity_id
_entity_poly.type
_entity_poly.pdbx_seq_one_letter_code
_entity_poly.pdbx_strand_id
1 'polypeptide(L)'
;MNDENNIIISSSTMMLVPYNHPYYRTKIIDSSGNDLCSCQTALQLIKKSCLTQIHSTYQGRRNAVQTNFRFKQNVPIPINHREYICTFPTESPSSPNCIWLFYNHIHDIEFCQKIKEAKIHFSNGTTTTISISPHKLQQQLLKAGYILSRMNMQDSLQFKNPLLHLLH
;
A
#
# COMPACT_ATOMS: atom_id res chain seq x y z
N MET A 1 22.90 10.18 10.58
CA MET A 1 22.39 8.88 11.08
C MET A 1 21.18 9.00 12.03
N ASN A 2 20.79 10.19 12.51
CA ASN A 2 19.66 10.33 13.47
C ASN A 2 18.25 10.43 12.86
N ASP A 3 18.09 10.59 11.54
CA ASP A 3 16.76 10.79 10.92
C ASP A 3 16.08 9.53 10.38
N GLU A 4 16.78 8.39 10.29
CA GLU A 4 16.23 7.17 9.69
C GLU A 4 15.13 6.51 10.55
N ASN A 5 15.22 6.67 11.88
CA ASN A 5 14.18 6.21 12.80
C ASN A 5 12.86 6.98 12.64
N ASN A 6 12.84 8.09 11.90
CA ASN A 6 11.65 8.90 11.66
C ASN A 6 11.07 8.74 10.25
N ILE A 7 11.54 7.78 9.45
CA ILE A 7 10.88 7.47 8.17
C ILE A 7 9.47 6.91 8.48
N ILE A 8 8.47 7.61 7.94
CA ILE A 8 7.05 7.35 8.15
C ILE A 8 6.38 7.31 6.76
N ILE A 9 5.59 6.27 6.50
CA ILE A 9 4.75 6.21 5.31
C ILE A 9 3.67 7.27 5.43
N SER A 10 3.49 8.11 4.43
CA SER A 10 2.51 9.20 4.44
C SER A 10 1.54 9.07 3.28
N SER A 11 0.59 10.01 3.20
CA SER A 11 -0.28 10.20 2.03
C SER A 11 0.46 10.66 0.77
N SER A 12 1.77 10.95 0.85
CA SER A 12 2.62 11.26 -0.31
C SER A 12 3.42 10.07 -0.82
N THR A 13 3.50 8.97 -0.05
CA THR A 13 4.26 7.77 -0.42
C THR A 13 3.58 7.02 -1.57
N MET A 14 4.25 6.90 -2.72
CA MET A 14 3.70 6.24 -3.91
C MET A 14 4.09 4.76 -4.01
N MET A 15 5.31 4.42 -3.59
CA MET A 15 5.86 3.08 -3.75
C MET A 15 6.97 2.78 -2.75
N LEU A 16 7.08 1.53 -2.30
CA LEU A 16 8.24 1.01 -1.59
C LEU A 16 8.90 -0.06 -2.46
N VAL A 17 10.18 0.14 -2.77
CA VAL A 17 10.96 -0.74 -3.66
C VAL A 17 12.08 -1.38 -2.85
N PRO A 18 12.30 -2.71 -2.96
CA PRO A 18 13.51 -3.31 -2.45
C PRO A 18 14.75 -2.62 -3.03
N TYR A 19 15.72 -2.33 -2.18
CA TYR A 19 16.93 -1.64 -2.59
C TYR A 19 18.15 -2.50 -2.30
N ASN A 20 18.90 -2.82 -3.36
CA ASN A 20 20.11 -3.64 -3.25
C ASN A 20 21.30 -2.73 -2.89
N HIS A 21 21.40 -2.36 -1.62
CA HIS A 21 22.46 -1.53 -1.07
C HIS A 21 23.01 -2.14 0.23
N PRO A 22 24.31 -1.98 0.56
CA PRO A 22 24.90 -2.59 1.76
C PRO A 22 24.20 -2.20 3.07
N TYR A 23 23.68 -0.97 3.15
CA TYR A 23 23.03 -0.43 4.35
C TYR A 23 21.51 -0.30 4.18
N TYR A 24 21.06 0.07 2.99
CA TYR A 24 19.66 0.43 2.75
C TYR A 24 18.93 -0.74 2.11
N ARG A 25 17.74 -1.05 2.62
CA ARG A 25 16.94 -2.19 2.20
C ARG A 25 15.70 -1.79 1.41
N THR A 26 15.27 -0.54 1.51
CA THR A 26 14.07 -0.06 0.82
C THR A 26 14.25 1.37 0.37
N LYS A 27 13.92 1.62 -0.90
CA LYS A 27 13.75 2.96 -1.46
C LYS A 27 12.27 3.33 -1.39
N ILE A 28 11.95 4.47 -0.80
CA ILE A 28 10.63 5.06 -0.73
C ILE A 28 10.52 6.09 -1.86
N ILE A 29 9.57 5.88 -2.76
CA ILE A 29 9.27 6.83 -3.84
C ILE A 29 8.13 7.73 -3.38
N ASP A 30 8.39 9.03 -3.36
CA ASP A 30 7.46 10.03 -2.84
C ASP A 30 6.92 10.93 -3.95
N SER A 31 5.64 11.29 -3.85
CA SER A 31 4.96 12.12 -4.86
C SER A 31 5.51 13.54 -4.94
N SER A 32 6.15 14.04 -3.89
CA SER A 32 6.85 15.35 -3.89
C SER A 32 8.20 15.33 -4.60
N GLY A 33 8.69 14.16 -5.01
CA GLY A 33 10.03 13.98 -5.58
C GLY A 33 11.14 13.83 -4.53
N ASN A 34 10.82 13.96 -3.25
CA ASN A 34 11.76 13.75 -2.14
C ASN A 34 11.87 12.26 -1.78
N ASP A 35 12.44 11.47 -2.69
CA ASP A 35 12.69 10.04 -2.47
C ASP A 35 13.61 9.82 -1.26
N LEU A 36 13.35 8.75 -0.51
CA LEU A 36 14.12 8.39 0.69
C LEU A 36 14.65 6.96 0.60
N CYS A 37 15.72 6.66 1.34
CA CYS A 37 16.26 5.32 1.52
C CYS A 37 16.21 4.93 3.01
N SER A 38 15.78 3.70 3.30
CA SER A 38 15.67 3.18 4.67
C SER A 38 16.45 1.88 4.84
N CYS A 39 17.06 1.72 6.01
CA CYS A 39 17.66 0.45 6.46
C CYS A 39 16.59 -0.61 6.81
N GLN A 40 15.33 -0.20 6.96
CA GLN A 40 14.22 -1.11 7.22
C GLN A 40 13.68 -1.70 5.92
N THR A 41 13.15 -2.93 5.98
CA THR A 41 12.42 -3.51 4.84
C THR A 41 11.07 -2.82 4.65
N ALA A 42 10.52 -2.87 3.43
CA ALA A 42 9.19 -2.33 3.14
C ALA A 42 8.12 -2.86 4.12
N LEU A 43 8.15 -4.16 4.43
CA LEU A 43 7.24 -4.75 5.41
C LEU A 43 7.46 -4.21 6.84
N GLN A 44 8.70 -3.94 7.25
CA GLN A 44 8.97 -3.30 8.54
C GLN A 44 8.43 -1.86 8.59
N LEU A 45 8.58 -1.09 7.50
CA LEU A 45 8.01 0.27 7.39
C LEU A 45 6.48 0.25 7.46
N ILE A 46 5.83 -0.69 6.78
CA ILE A 46 4.37 -0.86 6.83
C ILE A 46 3.92 -1.27 8.24
N LYS A 47 4.60 -2.24 8.87
CA LYS A 47 4.32 -2.67 10.25
C LYS A 47 4.41 -1.50 11.23
N LYS A 48 5.48 -0.71 11.13
CA LYS A 48 5.70 0.49 11.94
C LYS A 48 4.59 1.51 11.72
N SER A 49 4.24 1.81 10.47
CA SER A 49 3.20 2.80 10.14
C SER A 49 1.82 2.40 10.67
N CYS A 50 1.46 1.11 10.59
CA CYS A 50 0.27 0.60 11.26
C CYS A 50 0.32 0.85 12.77
N LEU A 51 1.44 0.53 13.43
CA LEU A 51 1.56 0.68 14.89
C LEU A 51 1.49 2.15 15.33
N THR A 52 2.16 3.05 14.63
CA THR A 52 2.37 4.42 15.09
C THR A 52 1.28 5.40 14.65
N GLN A 53 0.65 5.23 13.48
CA GLN A 53 -0.33 6.20 12.96
C GLN A 53 -1.77 5.88 13.34
N ILE A 54 -2.11 4.59 13.48
CA ILE A 54 -3.49 4.14 13.66
C ILE A 54 -3.65 3.18 14.83
N HIS A 55 -2.60 2.99 15.64
CA HIS A 55 -2.59 2.17 16.85
C HIS A 55 -3.07 0.73 16.66
N SER A 56 -2.62 0.07 15.58
CA SER A 56 -2.98 -1.31 15.25
C SER A 56 -1.79 -2.07 14.65
N THR A 57 -1.89 -3.39 14.59
CA THR A 57 -0.84 -4.21 14.01
C THR A 57 -1.10 -4.46 12.53
N TYR A 58 -0.03 -4.59 11.74
CA TYR A 58 -0.11 -5.12 10.37
C TYR A 58 -0.87 -6.45 10.32
N GLN A 59 -0.62 -7.36 11.28
CA GLN A 59 -1.26 -8.66 11.30
C GLN A 59 -2.77 -8.55 11.55
N GLY A 60 -3.18 -7.69 12.49
CA GLY A 60 -4.59 -7.43 12.78
C GLY A 60 -5.32 -6.90 11.56
N ARG A 61 -4.74 -5.89 10.89
CA ARG A 61 -5.31 -5.34 9.63
C ARG A 61 -5.36 -6.39 8.51
N ARG A 62 -4.27 -7.13 8.32
CA ARG A 62 -4.20 -8.24 7.34
C ARG A 62 -5.30 -9.27 7.60
N ASN A 63 -5.44 -9.74 8.85
CA ASN A 63 -6.44 -10.72 9.23
C ASN A 63 -7.87 -10.19 9.00
N ALA A 64 -8.14 -8.94 9.39
CA ALA A 64 -9.44 -8.30 9.16
C ALA A 64 -9.78 -8.25 7.65
N VAL A 65 -8.82 -7.89 6.80
CA VAL A 65 -9.00 -7.90 5.34
C VAL A 65 -9.27 -9.31 4.82
N GLN A 66 -8.49 -10.30 5.26
CA GLN A 66 -8.66 -11.69 4.82
C GLN A 66 -10.05 -12.23 5.19
N THR A 67 -10.50 -11.98 6.42
CA THR A 67 -11.80 -12.46 6.92
C THR A 67 -12.97 -11.74 6.26
N ASN A 68 -12.95 -10.40 6.24
CA ASN A 68 -14.10 -9.61 5.79
C ASN A 68 -14.26 -9.59 4.27
N PHE A 69 -13.15 -9.68 3.52
CA PHE A 69 -13.15 -9.61 2.06
C PHE A 69 -12.84 -10.95 1.38
N ARG A 70 -12.67 -12.03 2.17
CA ARG A 70 -12.41 -13.40 1.69
C ARG A 70 -11.18 -13.53 0.80
N PHE A 71 -10.18 -12.67 1.01
CA PHE A 71 -8.91 -12.73 0.28
C PHE A 71 -7.94 -13.69 0.96
N LYS A 72 -7.34 -14.62 0.20
CA LYS A 72 -6.42 -15.62 0.76
C LYS A 72 -4.99 -15.11 0.92
N GLN A 73 -4.46 -14.48 -0.13
CA GLN A 73 -3.03 -14.13 -0.23
C GLN A 73 -2.81 -12.76 -0.88
N ASN A 74 -1.62 -12.20 -0.63
CA ASN A 74 -1.16 -10.90 -1.15
C ASN A 74 -2.27 -9.87 -1.02
N VAL A 75 -2.71 -9.68 0.23
CA VAL A 75 -3.85 -8.81 0.52
C VAL A 75 -3.39 -7.37 0.60
N PRO A 76 -4.19 -6.42 0.09
CA PRO A 76 -3.97 -5.00 0.36
C PRO A 76 -4.05 -4.73 1.86
N ILE A 77 -3.29 -3.74 2.29
CA ILE A 77 -3.22 -3.26 3.67
C ILE A 77 -3.71 -1.81 3.65
N PRO A 78 -4.97 -1.56 4.03
CA PRO A 78 -5.45 -0.21 4.27
C PRO A 78 -4.80 0.29 5.57
N ILE A 79 -3.68 0.99 5.48
CA ILE A 79 -2.96 1.54 6.64
C ILE A 79 -3.87 2.58 7.29
N ASN A 80 -4.29 3.58 6.52
CA ASN A 80 -5.30 4.55 6.92
C ASN A 80 -6.25 4.82 5.75
N HIS A 81 -7.42 4.15 5.74
CA HIS A 81 -8.36 4.25 4.63
C HIS A 81 -9.01 5.64 4.52
N ARG A 82 -9.14 6.37 5.64
CA ARG A 82 -9.69 7.74 5.69
C ARG A 82 -8.77 8.76 5.03
N GLU A 83 -7.47 8.51 5.05
CA GLU A 83 -6.45 9.29 4.34
C GLU A 83 -6.07 8.65 2.99
N TYR A 84 -6.84 7.65 2.54
CA TYR A 84 -6.58 6.89 1.31
C TYR A 84 -5.20 6.22 1.24
N ILE A 85 -4.56 5.99 2.38
CA ILE A 85 -3.29 5.27 2.50
C ILE A 85 -3.58 3.76 2.50
N CYS A 86 -3.64 3.18 1.31
CA CYS A 86 -3.77 1.73 1.10
C CYS A 86 -2.66 1.24 0.19
N THR A 87 -1.90 0.28 0.70
CA THR A 87 -0.79 -0.34 -0.04
C THR A 87 -1.08 -1.78 -0.37
N PHE A 88 -0.59 -2.29 -1.49
CA PHE A 88 -0.72 -3.69 -1.87
C PHE A 88 0.61 -4.24 -2.41
N PRO A 89 0.91 -5.53 -2.14
CA PRO A 89 2.17 -6.11 -2.55
C PRO A 89 2.07 -6.67 -3.98
N THR A 90 3.15 -6.51 -4.76
CA THR A 90 3.26 -7.10 -6.11
C THR A 90 3.48 -8.61 -6.07
N GLU A 91 3.96 -9.15 -4.96
CA GLU A 91 4.18 -10.57 -4.72
C GLU A 91 4.08 -10.92 -3.22
N SER A 92 4.65 -12.04 -2.77
CA SER A 92 4.59 -12.37 -1.34
C SER A 92 5.26 -11.27 -0.51
N PRO A 93 4.65 -10.78 0.58
CA PRO A 93 5.29 -9.87 1.53
C PRO A 93 6.64 -10.37 2.10
N SER A 94 6.87 -11.69 2.06
CA SER A 94 8.13 -12.31 2.49
C SER A 94 9.19 -12.37 1.40
N SER A 95 8.86 -12.04 0.16
CA SER A 95 9.81 -12.07 -0.95
C SER A 95 10.76 -10.87 -0.87
N PRO A 96 12.07 -11.08 -1.13
CA PRO A 96 13.04 -9.98 -1.16
C PRO A 96 12.77 -8.99 -2.30
N ASN A 97 12.06 -9.41 -3.34
CA ASN A 97 11.75 -8.57 -4.52
C ASN A 97 10.36 -7.90 -4.43
N CYS A 98 9.68 -8.03 -3.29
CA CYS A 98 8.33 -7.51 -3.14
C CYS A 98 8.30 -5.98 -3.16
N ILE A 99 7.64 -5.43 -4.17
CA ILE A 99 7.32 -4.01 -4.29
C ILE A 99 5.95 -3.78 -3.67
N TRP A 100 5.80 -2.67 -2.96
CA TRP A 100 4.52 -2.24 -2.42
C TRP A 100 4.08 -0.96 -3.11
N LEU A 101 2.90 -0.99 -3.73
CA LEU A 101 2.32 0.13 -4.46
C LEU A 101 1.21 0.76 -3.63
N PHE A 102 1.11 2.08 -3.66
CA PHE A 102 0.04 2.82 -2.98
C PHE A 102 -1.07 3.17 -3.96
N TYR A 103 -2.26 2.62 -3.69
CA TYR A 103 -3.39 2.66 -4.60
C TYR A 103 -3.76 4.08 -5.04
N ASN A 104 -3.80 5.02 -4.09
CA ASN A 104 -4.25 6.40 -4.33
C ASN A 104 -3.37 7.20 -5.31
N HIS A 105 -2.14 6.76 -5.54
CA HIS A 105 -1.20 7.44 -6.44
C HIS A 105 -1.21 6.87 -7.85
N ILE A 106 -1.84 5.73 -8.09
CA ILE A 106 -1.89 5.11 -9.43
C ILE A 106 -2.97 5.80 -10.24
N HIS A 107 -2.58 6.47 -11.33
CA HIS A 107 -3.48 7.08 -12.29
C HIS A 107 -3.91 6.09 -13.36
N ASP A 108 -2.93 5.41 -13.97
CA ASP A 108 -3.16 4.41 -15.03
C ASP A 108 -2.04 3.36 -15.05
N ILE A 109 -2.29 2.24 -15.74
CA ILE A 109 -1.31 1.17 -15.94
C ILE A 109 -1.32 0.71 -17.39
N GLU A 110 -0.19 0.87 -18.06
CA GLU A 110 0.07 0.32 -19.39
C GLU A 110 0.68 -1.08 -19.26
N PHE A 111 0.04 -2.08 -19.87
CA PHE A 111 0.43 -3.49 -19.75
C PHE A 111 1.15 -4.01 -21.00
N CYS A 112 2.39 -4.45 -20.83
CA CYS A 112 3.17 -5.10 -21.89
C CYS A 112 3.13 -6.63 -21.73
N GLN A 113 2.15 -7.27 -22.35
CA GLN A 113 1.91 -8.73 -22.22
C GLN A 113 3.10 -9.59 -22.67
N LYS A 114 3.84 -9.17 -23.71
CA LYS A 114 4.95 -9.95 -24.28
C LYS A 114 6.13 -10.15 -23.32
N ILE A 115 6.42 -9.14 -22.51
CA ILE A 115 7.62 -9.09 -21.64
C ILE A 115 7.29 -9.21 -20.15
N LYS A 116 6.00 -9.39 -19.79
CA LYS A 116 5.52 -9.44 -18.39
C LYS A 116 5.97 -8.22 -17.59
N GLU A 117 5.79 -7.05 -18.19
CA GLU A 117 6.04 -5.77 -17.54
C GLU A 117 4.77 -4.94 -17.52
N ALA A 118 4.71 -4.05 -16.53
CA ALA A 118 3.69 -3.05 -16.42
C ALA A 118 4.34 -1.69 -16.16
N LYS A 119 3.97 -0.69 -16.94
CA LYS A 119 4.34 0.69 -16.74
C LYS A 119 3.21 1.38 -15.98
N ILE A 120 3.53 1.83 -14.78
CA ILE A 120 2.62 2.51 -13.88
C ILE A 120 2.76 4.01 -14.12
N HIS A 121 1.64 4.66 -14.36
CA HIS A 121 1.53 6.11 -14.45
C HIS A 121 0.99 6.63 -13.12
N PHE A 122 1.79 7.45 -12.42
CA PHE A 122 1.38 8.04 -11.16
C PHE A 122 0.65 9.38 -11.38
N SER A 123 -0.20 9.76 -10.43
CA SER A 123 -1.00 10.99 -10.50
C SER A 123 -0.15 12.28 -10.52
N ASN A 124 1.12 12.23 -10.11
CA ASN A 124 2.05 13.36 -10.22
C ASN A 124 2.74 13.44 -11.60
N GLY A 125 2.34 12.62 -12.57
CA GLY A 125 2.91 12.58 -13.92
C GLY A 125 4.18 11.73 -14.07
N THR A 126 4.75 11.23 -12.97
CA THR A 126 5.91 10.32 -13.04
C THR A 126 5.47 8.91 -13.43
N THR A 127 6.42 8.11 -13.94
CA THR A 127 6.16 6.73 -14.35
C THR A 127 7.23 5.78 -13.82
N THR A 128 6.84 4.53 -13.55
CA THR A 128 7.78 3.46 -13.23
C THR A 128 7.41 2.16 -13.95
N THR A 129 8.40 1.39 -14.38
CA THR A 129 8.18 0.07 -14.98
C THR A 129 8.56 -1.02 -13.99
N ILE A 130 7.68 -1.99 -13.79
CA ILE A 130 7.91 -3.13 -12.92
C ILE A 130 7.69 -4.46 -13.65
N SER A 131 8.50 -5.46 -13.33
CA SER A 131 8.37 -6.81 -13.87
C SER A 131 7.28 -7.59 -13.11
N ILE A 132 6.08 -7.61 -13.66
CA ILE A 132 4.92 -8.33 -13.10
C ILE A 132 3.96 -8.70 -14.23
N SER A 133 3.29 -9.84 -14.11
CA SER A 133 2.27 -10.19 -15.09
C SER A 133 1.07 -9.22 -15.02
N PRO A 134 0.53 -8.78 -16.16
CA PRO A 134 -0.61 -7.87 -16.21
C PRO A 134 -1.80 -8.33 -15.35
N HIS A 135 -2.16 -9.61 -15.48
CA HIS A 135 -3.24 -10.21 -14.70
C HIS A 135 -3.00 -10.10 -13.18
N LYS A 136 -1.78 -10.36 -12.70
CA LYS A 136 -1.47 -10.31 -11.26
C LYS A 136 -1.59 -8.87 -10.74
N LEU A 137 -1.03 -7.90 -11.47
CA LEU A 137 -1.09 -6.50 -11.05
C LEU A 137 -2.52 -5.96 -11.09
N GLN A 138 -3.29 -6.26 -12.14
CA GLN A 138 -4.69 -5.89 -12.25
C GLN A 138 -5.51 -6.47 -11.08
N GLN A 139 -5.30 -7.74 -10.72
CA GLN A 139 -5.97 -8.33 -9.56
C GLN A 139 -5.63 -7.62 -8.25
N GLN A 140 -4.38 -7.21 -8.05
CA GLN A 140 -3.98 -6.48 -6.85
C GLN A 140 -4.60 -5.09 -6.77
N LEU A 141 -4.61 -4.37 -7.89
CA LEU A 141 -5.26 -3.07 -8.01
C LEU A 141 -6.77 -3.16 -7.69
N LEU A 142 -7.47 -4.14 -8.28
CA LEU A 142 -8.90 -4.36 -8.05
C LEU A 142 -9.22 -4.69 -6.59
N LYS A 143 -8.41 -5.53 -5.93
CA LYS A 143 -8.57 -5.83 -4.50
C LYS A 143 -8.43 -4.57 -3.65
N ALA A 144 -7.42 -3.75 -3.93
CA ALA A 144 -7.13 -2.55 -3.16
C ALA A 144 -8.25 -1.51 -3.31
N GLY A 145 -8.71 -1.27 -4.54
CA GLY A 145 -9.83 -0.37 -4.82
C GLY A 145 -11.15 -0.86 -4.22
N TYR A 146 -11.41 -2.17 -4.26
CA TYR A 146 -12.60 -2.76 -3.63
C TYR A 146 -12.59 -2.56 -2.11
N ILE A 147 -11.47 -2.82 -1.42
CA ILE A 147 -11.38 -2.61 0.03
C ILE A 147 -11.60 -1.13 0.37
N LEU A 148 -10.86 -0.23 -0.28
CA LEU A 148 -10.95 1.21 0.00
C LEU A 148 -12.37 1.74 -0.22
N SER A 149 -13.00 1.40 -1.34
CA SER A 149 -14.37 1.84 -1.63
C SER A 149 -15.36 1.35 -0.58
N ARG A 150 -15.29 0.07 -0.18
CA ARG A 150 -16.20 -0.49 0.83
C ARG A 150 -16.01 0.13 2.20
N MET A 151 -14.76 0.30 2.66
CA MET A 151 -14.49 0.90 3.97
C MET A 151 -14.94 2.37 4.02
N ASN A 152 -14.64 3.16 2.98
CA ASN A 152 -15.05 4.56 2.93
C ASN A 152 -16.58 4.73 2.80
N MET A 153 -17.26 3.84 2.05
CA MET A 153 -18.72 3.82 2.03
C MET A 153 -19.31 3.49 3.40
N GLN A 154 -18.76 2.52 4.13
CA GLN A 154 -19.24 2.18 5.48
C GLN A 154 -19.10 3.35 6.46
N ASP A 155 -17.94 4.02 6.47
CA ASP A 155 -17.74 5.21 7.29
C ASP A 155 -18.77 6.29 6.95
N SER A 156 -19.01 6.56 5.65
CA SER A 156 -20.01 7.56 5.21
C SER A 156 -21.45 7.24 5.65
N LEU A 157 -21.81 5.96 5.75
CA LEU A 157 -23.13 5.52 6.20
C LEU A 157 -23.28 5.66 7.72
N GLN A 158 -22.22 5.39 8.48
CA GLN A 158 -22.20 5.60 9.93
C GLN A 158 -22.36 7.07 10.29
N PHE A 159 -21.72 7.98 9.55
CA PHE A 159 -21.91 9.43 9.75
C PHE A 159 -23.33 9.91 9.48
N LYS A 160 -24.09 9.23 8.61
CA LYS A 160 -25.49 9.57 8.30
C LYS A 160 -26.50 9.02 9.31
N ASN A 161 -26.10 8.07 10.18
CA ASN A 161 -26.97 7.45 11.18
C ASN A 161 -26.31 7.40 12.58
N PRO A 162 -26.17 8.56 13.25
CA PRO A 162 -25.52 8.63 14.56
C PRO A 162 -26.23 7.81 15.67
N LEU A 163 -27.52 7.50 15.50
CA LEU A 163 -28.32 6.75 16.49
C LEU A 163 -27.97 5.25 16.59
N LEU A 164 -27.25 4.67 15.63
CA LEU A 164 -26.81 3.27 15.71
C LEU A 164 -25.79 3.02 16.83
N HIS A 165 -25.09 4.06 17.30
CA HIS A 165 -24.10 3.97 18.37
C HIS A 165 -24.70 3.99 19.79
N LEU A 166 -26.01 4.23 19.93
CA LEU A 166 -26.70 4.36 21.23
C LEU A 166 -27.52 3.12 21.61
N LEU A 167 -27.42 2.02 20.84
CA LEU A 167 -28.19 0.78 21.06
C LEU A 167 -27.36 -0.40 21.57
N HIS A 168 -26.18 -0.14 22.14
CA HIS A 168 -25.36 -1.16 22.80
C HIS A 168 -25.02 -0.76 24.24
#